data_AF-A0A4Q0IXW1-F1
#
_entry.id   AF-A0A4Q0IXW1-F1
#
_cell.length_a   1.000
_cell.length_b   1.000
_cell.length_c   1.000
_cell.angle_alpha   90.00
_cell.angle_beta   90.00
_cell.angle_gamma   90.00
#
_symmetry.space_group_name_H-M   'P 1'
#
loop_
_entity.id
_entity.type
_entity.pdbx_description
1 polymer ?
#
loop_
_entity_poly.entity_id
_entity_poly.type
_entity_poly.pdbx_seq_one_letter_code
_entity_poly.pdbx_strand_id
1 'polypeptide(L)'
;MKKFHLCLLGLLTAFSAWSAGSNATVTTSPSPAVSNKPLEVTIRTDNFGSEVYCYTWCADINGSSKSPWGWNDVNTDKFKMSGSNGEYTLTISNIKEFYGLSDDELAGLCKLGFIAKTSSGSQTADCFVTVEQGASSSYSGGEGTASSPYIIATAEDLSTLSQTADDWNASAWFRLDDDIDASSVAGMIGTVANPFKGHFDGNGHTISNFTATADGIGTAAGLFAAIDGAEISDLGLVNASVSGSSYVGALAGYAKSGSVERCFSTGSVTGTSVCVGGLVGCNDGATVTDCYSTATVDNRDDYATGGLVGKNNGTVTNTYASGDVFGFDYAGGVTGANYGSVNNSVALNASINSASDYAARFGGNNNAENISTSNISWDNISAGHINWTAFGDHADMLDADHIADYDNFKTVTGWDFDNVWEWRTDDGKSYPALRGISSQTCTLPEKFYSSLNAIGAITSGDITDIVTAGPNPTTGPLAVNSTAPLASLTLYNLNGARITEAECTGDYSFTLDLSAMPAGIYILNVTDINANLSTFKIIKK
;
A
#
# COMPACT_ATOMS: atom_id res chain seq x y z
N MET A 1 65.23 -30.56 36.69
CA MET A 1 65.08 -29.48 37.71
C MET A 1 66.30 -28.56 37.57
N LYS A 2 66.26 -27.22 37.50
CA LYS A 2 65.17 -26.20 37.55
C LYS A 2 65.44 -25.09 36.46
N LYS A 3 64.69 -23.96 36.49
CA LYS A 3 64.51 -22.94 35.41
C LYS A 3 65.53 -21.76 35.38
N PHE A 4 65.32 -20.84 34.41
CA PHE A 4 65.71 -19.40 34.27
C PHE A 4 67.02 -19.06 33.49
N HIS A 5 67.16 -17.95 32.73
CA HIS A 5 66.24 -17.10 31.89
C HIS A 5 67.02 -15.97 31.14
N LEU A 6 66.51 -15.48 30.00
CA LEU A 6 66.95 -14.29 29.20
C LEU A 6 68.41 -14.36 28.63
N CYS A 7 68.79 -13.84 27.45
CA CYS A 7 68.57 -12.54 26.74
C CYS A 7 69.31 -11.35 27.39
N LEU A 8 69.91 -10.38 26.69
CA LEU A 8 69.98 -10.01 25.24
C LEU A 8 71.49 -9.61 24.95
N LEU A 9 72.02 -8.96 23.90
CA LEU A 9 71.61 -8.23 22.67
C LEU A 9 72.80 -8.21 21.67
N GLY A 10 72.62 -7.75 20.42
CA GLY A 10 73.65 -7.63 19.36
C GLY A 10 73.84 -6.20 18.80
N LEU A 11 74.69 -6.05 17.78
CA LEU A 11 75.09 -4.75 17.19
C LEU A 11 73.93 -3.98 16.54
N LEU A 12 73.99 -2.64 16.59
CA LEU A 12 73.26 -1.77 15.65
C LEU A 12 74.13 -1.45 14.43
N THR A 13 73.53 -1.56 13.25
CA THR A 13 73.91 -0.82 12.04
C THR A 13 72.75 0.12 11.66
N ALA A 14 73.05 1.22 10.97
CA ALA A 14 72.07 2.28 10.74
C ALA A 14 71.00 1.87 9.71
N PHE A 15 69.74 1.80 10.14
CA PHE A 15 68.59 1.92 9.24
C PHE A 15 68.28 3.40 9.00
N SER A 16 67.88 3.75 7.78
CA SER A 16 67.25 5.04 7.49
C SER A 16 65.91 5.10 8.22
N ALA A 17 65.75 6.07 9.12
CA ALA A 17 64.50 6.27 9.82
C ALA A 17 63.39 6.63 8.82
N TRP A 18 62.32 5.84 8.79
CA TRP A 18 61.06 6.26 8.18
C TRP A 18 60.55 7.48 8.94
N SER A 19 60.25 8.57 8.22
CA SER A 19 59.42 9.64 8.75
C SER A 19 58.02 9.08 9.03
N ALA A 20 57.49 9.32 10.22
CA ALA A 20 56.05 9.17 10.44
C ALA A 20 55.32 10.03 9.41
N GLY A 21 54.33 9.45 8.71
CA GLY A 21 53.57 10.18 7.69
C GLY A 21 52.77 11.33 8.29
N SER A 22 52.48 12.36 7.50
CA SER A 22 51.61 13.45 7.92
C SER A 22 50.24 12.90 8.36
N ASN A 23 49.67 13.54 9.38
CA ASN A 23 48.29 13.27 9.77
C ASN A 23 47.37 13.56 8.57
N ALA A 24 46.38 12.68 8.37
CA ALA A 24 45.43 12.81 7.30
C ALA A 24 44.06 12.27 7.70
N THR A 25 43.03 12.71 6.99
CA THR A 25 41.68 12.12 7.04
C THR A 25 41.25 11.75 5.63
N VAL A 26 40.51 10.65 5.48
CA VAL A 26 39.91 10.21 4.22
C VAL A 26 38.40 10.28 4.30
N THR A 27 37.76 10.71 3.20
CA THR A 27 36.31 10.69 2.99
C THR A 27 36.03 10.20 1.58
N THR A 28 34.96 9.43 1.37
CA THR A 28 34.62 8.89 0.05
C THR A 28 33.24 9.33 -0.42
N SER A 29 32.99 9.18 -1.72
CA SER A 29 31.65 9.20 -2.30
C SER A 29 31.50 7.97 -3.21
N PRO A 30 30.59 7.02 -2.92
CA PRO A 30 29.76 6.93 -1.71
C PRO A 30 30.60 6.71 -0.43
N SER A 31 29.97 6.88 0.74
CA SER A 31 30.58 6.64 2.06
C SER A 31 29.62 5.83 2.95
N PRO A 32 29.88 4.53 3.23
CA PRO A 32 31.07 3.76 2.84
C PRO A 32 31.18 3.53 1.32
N ALA A 33 32.35 3.05 0.88
CA ALA A 33 32.56 2.73 -0.53
C ALA A 33 31.72 1.50 -0.94
N VAL A 34 31.16 1.48 -2.14
CA VAL A 34 30.27 0.40 -2.60
C VAL A 34 30.93 -0.38 -3.73
N SER A 35 31.07 -1.70 -3.60
CA SER A 35 31.96 -2.55 -4.42
C SER A 35 31.73 -2.48 -5.94
N ASN A 36 30.50 -2.21 -6.38
CA ASN A 36 30.12 -2.16 -7.80
C ASN A 36 29.91 -0.73 -8.35
N LYS A 37 30.22 0.32 -7.58
CA LYS A 37 30.02 1.72 -8.00
C LYS A 37 31.34 2.44 -8.32
N PRO A 38 31.29 3.55 -9.08
CA PRO A 38 32.36 4.53 -9.08
C PRO A 38 32.62 5.05 -7.66
N LEU A 39 33.88 5.34 -7.36
CA LEU A 39 34.35 5.74 -6.04
C LEU A 39 35.24 6.97 -6.14
N GLU A 40 34.82 8.08 -5.55
CA GLU A 40 35.70 9.22 -5.29
C GLU A 40 36.30 9.13 -3.89
N VAL A 41 37.59 9.42 -3.78
CA VAL A 41 38.37 9.30 -2.54
C VAL A 41 39.11 10.61 -2.30
N THR A 42 38.66 11.39 -1.32
CA THR A 42 39.29 12.65 -0.93
C THR A 42 40.11 12.47 0.34
N ILE A 43 41.41 12.77 0.26
CA ILE A 43 42.36 12.77 1.36
C ILE A 43 42.69 14.23 1.72
N ARG A 44 42.55 14.57 3.00
CA ARG A 44 42.93 15.87 3.56
C ARG A 44 44.16 15.72 4.44
N THR A 45 45.20 16.52 4.21
CA THR A 45 46.49 16.48 4.91
C THR A 45 47.23 17.83 4.79
N ASP A 46 48.52 17.89 5.14
CA ASP A 46 49.36 19.07 4.89
C ASP A 46 49.42 19.42 3.39
N ASN A 47 49.75 20.68 3.05
CA ASN A 47 49.81 21.12 1.65
C ASN A 47 51.02 20.52 0.91
N PHE A 48 50.81 19.37 0.27
CA PHE A 48 51.78 18.66 -0.57
C PHE A 48 51.94 19.27 -1.98
N GLY A 49 51.31 20.42 -2.27
CA GLY A 49 51.40 21.11 -3.57
C GLY A 49 50.35 20.60 -4.56
N SER A 50 50.77 20.37 -5.81
CA SER A 50 49.90 19.99 -6.95
C SER A 50 50.39 18.77 -7.74
N GLU A 51 51.40 18.06 -7.23
CA GLU A 51 51.91 16.80 -7.81
C GLU A 51 51.88 15.71 -6.75
N VAL A 52 50.68 15.17 -6.56
CA VAL A 52 50.37 14.17 -5.52
C VAL A 52 49.79 12.92 -6.19
N TYR A 53 50.22 11.76 -5.74
CA TYR A 53 49.81 10.44 -6.23
C TYR A 53 49.28 9.59 -5.08
N CYS A 54 48.35 8.69 -5.37
CA CYS A 54 47.67 7.85 -4.39
C CYS A 54 48.18 6.41 -4.43
N TYR A 55 48.93 6.02 -3.40
CA TYR A 55 49.27 4.62 -3.14
C TYR A 55 48.05 3.95 -2.52
N THR A 56 47.37 3.07 -3.26
CA THR A 56 46.09 2.49 -2.82
C THR A 56 45.97 0.98 -3.06
N TRP A 57 45.34 0.26 -2.13
CA TRP A 57 45.26 -1.19 -2.16
C TRP A 57 43.94 -1.68 -1.57
N CYS A 58 43.51 -2.87 -2.00
CA CYS A 58 42.54 -3.65 -1.23
C CYS A 58 43.24 -4.12 0.04
N ALA A 59 42.84 -3.58 1.18
CA ALA A 59 43.42 -3.89 2.47
C ALA A 59 42.93 -5.23 3.01
N ASP A 60 41.68 -5.60 2.70
CA ASP A 60 41.06 -6.84 3.13
C ASP A 60 40.12 -7.40 2.05
N ILE A 61 40.56 -8.49 1.42
CA ILE A 61 39.82 -9.40 0.54
C ILE A 61 39.89 -10.78 1.19
N ASN A 62 38.83 -11.22 1.88
CA ASN A 62 38.82 -12.50 2.61
C ASN A 62 40.07 -12.73 3.50
N GLY A 63 40.59 -11.68 4.16
CA GLY A 63 41.82 -11.73 4.97
C GLY A 63 43.14 -11.60 4.19
N SER A 64 43.10 -11.32 2.89
CA SER A 64 44.26 -11.05 2.01
C SER A 64 44.29 -9.58 1.56
N SER A 65 45.43 -9.12 1.00
CA SER A 65 45.55 -7.75 0.48
C SER A 65 46.09 -7.74 -0.96
N LYS A 66 45.69 -6.75 -1.77
CA LYS A 66 46.02 -6.69 -3.21
C LYS A 66 46.21 -5.25 -3.71
N SER A 67 47.33 -4.98 -4.38
CA SER A 67 47.70 -3.65 -4.90
C SER A 67 47.79 -3.66 -6.43
N PRO A 68 47.26 -2.64 -7.15
CA PRO A 68 47.29 -2.58 -8.61
C PRO A 68 48.52 -1.86 -9.18
N TRP A 69 49.66 -1.90 -8.45
CA TRP A 69 50.92 -1.22 -8.78
C TRP A 69 52.12 -1.91 -8.14
N GLY A 70 53.28 -1.81 -8.77
CA GLY A 70 54.58 -1.91 -8.10
C GLY A 70 55.03 -0.53 -7.60
N TRP A 71 56.01 -0.49 -6.69
CA TRP A 71 56.43 0.74 -5.99
C TRP A 71 56.83 1.91 -6.89
N ASN A 72 57.30 1.63 -8.11
CA ASN A 72 57.74 2.64 -9.08
C ASN A 72 56.62 3.14 -10.00
N ASP A 73 55.47 2.46 -10.03
CA ASP A 73 54.43 2.65 -11.05
C ASP A 73 53.36 3.66 -10.64
N VAL A 74 53.40 4.12 -9.38
CA VAL A 74 52.36 4.99 -8.79
C VAL A 74 52.53 6.46 -9.18
N ASN A 75 53.72 6.89 -9.60
CA ASN A 75 53.95 8.24 -10.13
C ASN A 75 53.49 8.36 -11.59
N THR A 76 52.26 7.92 -11.88
CA THR A 76 51.63 7.89 -13.20
C THR A 76 50.21 8.46 -13.14
N ASP A 77 49.66 8.89 -14.28
CA ASP A 77 48.35 9.55 -14.30
C ASP A 77 47.19 8.64 -13.84
N LYS A 78 47.34 7.30 -13.78
CA LYS A 78 46.34 6.39 -13.18
C LYS A 78 46.11 6.67 -11.69
N PHE A 79 47.14 7.09 -10.97
CA PHE A 79 47.11 7.28 -9.51
C PHE A 79 47.25 8.75 -9.10
N LYS A 80 47.39 9.65 -10.07
CA LYS A 80 47.55 11.09 -9.83
C LYS A 80 46.27 11.68 -9.27
N MET A 81 46.39 12.38 -8.14
CA MET A 81 45.27 13.02 -7.49
C MET A 81 45.05 14.42 -8.08
N SER A 82 43.78 14.80 -8.22
CA SER A 82 43.40 16.20 -8.43
C SER A 82 43.42 16.95 -7.08
N GLY A 83 43.35 18.28 -7.10
CA GLY A 83 43.30 19.11 -5.88
C GLY A 83 44.60 19.85 -5.56
N SER A 84 44.60 20.54 -4.42
CA SER A 84 45.69 21.40 -3.93
C SER A 84 45.40 21.87 -2.50
N ASN A 85 46.33 22.61 -1.87
CA ASN A 85 46.13 23.26 -0.57
C ASN A 85 45.80 22.29 0.58
N GLY A 86 46.25 21.04 0.48
CA GLY A 86 46.01 20.01 1.49
C GLY A 86 44.81 19.11 1.21
N GLU A 87 43.99 19.37 0.19
CA GLU A 87 42.87 18.51 -0.20
C GLU A 87 43.11 17.89 -1.59
N TYR A 88 43.07 16.55 -1.65
CA TYR A 88 43.47 15.76 -2.82
C TYR A 88 42.44 14.66 -3.11
N THR A 89 42.02 14.52 -4.36
CA THR A 89 40.97 13.55 -4.75
C THR A 89 41.44 12.59 -5.84
N LEU A 90 41.13 11.30 -5.67
CA LEU A 90 41.27 10.25 -6.68
C LEU A 90 39.87 9.74 -7.07
N THR A 91 39.61 9.60 -8.37
CA THR A 91 38.36 9.03 -8.89
C THR A 91 38.64 7.64 -9.47
N ILE A 92 37.92 6.62 -9.00
CA ILE A 92 38.02 5.22 -9.43
C ILE A 92 36.69 4.84 -10.09
N SER A 93 36.64 4.75 -11.43
CA SER A 93 35.39 4.52 -12.16
C SER A 93 34.77 3.13 -11.95
N ASN A 94 35.58 2.12 -11.66
CA ASN A 94 35.17 0.74 -11.42
C ASN A 94 36.20 0.07 -10.49
N ILE A 95 35.78 -0.36 -9.30
CA ILE A 95 36.67 -0.96 -8.28
C ILE A 95 37.23 -2.31 -8.79
N LYS A 96 36.39 -3.19 -9.35
CA LYS A 96 36.80 -4.51 -9.86
C LYS A 96 37.91 -4.37 -10.91
N GLU A 97 37.74 -3.48 -11.87
CA GLU A 97 38.73 -3.24 -12.94
C GLU A 97 39.99 -2.53 -12.42
N PHE A 98 39.84 -1.51 -11.56
CA PHE A 98 40.96 -0.71 -11.08
C PHE A 98 41.96 -1.53 -10.25
N TYR A 99 41.46 -2.45 -9.42
CA TYR A 99 42.24 -3.38 -8.59
C TYR A 99 42.50 -4.75 -9.26
N GLY A 100 41.86 -5.03 -10.41
CA GLY A 100 42.03 -6.27 -11.17
C GLY A 100 41.49 -7.51 -10.43
N LEU A 101 40.28 -7.41 -9.87
CA LEU A 101 39.66 -8.43 -9.03
C LEU A 101 38.87 -9.49 -9.84
N SER A 102 38.91 -10.74 -9.39
CA SER A 102 37.88 -11.73 -9.73
C SER A 102 36.57 -11.41 -9.00
N ASP A 103 35.49 -12.12 -9.34
CA ASP A 103 34.21 -12.00 -8.64
C ASP A 103 34.29 -12.48 -7.19
N ASP A 104 35.00 -13.59 -6.91
CA ASP A 104 35.27 -14.07 -5.54
C ASP A 104 36.10 -13.07 -4.71
N GLU A 105 37.05 -12.38 -5.34
CA GLU A 105 37.83 -11.32 -4.69
C GLU A 105 37.02 -10.04 -4.49
N LEU A 106 36.11 -9.70 -5.41
CA LEU A 106 35.22 -8.56 -5.27
C LEU A 106 34.22 -8.78 -4.14
N ALA A 107 33.57 -9.95 -4.09
CA ALA A 107 32.62 -10.32 -3.03
C ALA A 107 33.28 -10.39 -1.64
N GLY A 108 34.58 -10.74 -1.59
CA GLY A 108 35.37 -10.75 -0.36
C GLY A 108 35.92 -9.40 0.10
N LEU A 109 35.77 -8.34 -0.71
CA LEU A 109 36.33 -7.02 -0.42
C LEU A 109 35.52 -6.29 0.67
N CYS A 110 36.16 -5.96 1.79
CA CYS A 110 35.52 -5.17 2.86
C CYS A 110 36.30 -3.90 3.26
N LYS A 111 37.50 -3.67 2.69
CA LYS A 111 38.34 -2.50 3.05
C LYS A 111 39.30 -2.08 1.95
N LEU A 112 39.37 -0.78 1.67
CA LEU A 112 40.43 -0.16 0.88
C LEU A 112 41.36 0.66 1.77
N GLY A 113 42.65 0.68 1.42
CA GLY A 113 43.68 1.52 2.01
C GLY A 113 44.22 2.55 1.01
N PHE A 114 44.63 3.71 1.51
CA PHE A 114 45.11 4.85 0.73
C PHE A 114 46.23 5.61 1.46
N ILE A 115 47.22 6.09 0.71
CA ILE A 115 48.26 7.03 1.16
C ILE A 115 48.43 8.07 0.05
N ALA A 116 48.33 9.36 0.37
CA ALA A 116 48.72 10.42 -0.55
C ALA A 116 50.24 10.66 -0.44
N LYS A 117 50.93 10.79 -1.59
CA LYS A 117 52.40 10.89 -1.67
C LYS A 117 52.86 11.87 -2.75
N THR A 118 53.93 12.61 -2.48
CA THR A 118 54.61 13.47 -3.46
C THR A 118 55.70 12.72 -4.24
N SER A 119 56.03 13.20 -5.44
CA SER A 119 57.21 12.75 -6.20
C SER A 119 58.52 12.88 -5.40
N SER A 120 58.62 13.85 -4.50
CA SER A 120 59.74 14.04 -3.55
C SER A 120 59.78 13.06 -2.36
N GLY A 121 58.74 12.25 -2.16
CA GLY A 121 58.72 11.19 -1.15
C GLY A 121 57.90 11.46 0.12
N SER A 122 57.54 12.71 0.43
CA SER A 122 56.61 13.05 1.52
C SER A 122 55.28 12.32 1.35
N GLN A 123 54.71 11.79 2.44
CA GLN A 123 53.49 10.98 2.42
C GLN A 123 52.64 11.13 3.69
N THR A 124 51.36 10.75 3.59
CA THR A 124 50.46 10.59 4.75
C THR A 124 50.75 9.30 5.52
N ALA A 125 50.10 9.14 6.67
CA ALA A 125 49.84 7.82 7.25
C ALA A 125 48.79 7.04 6.42
N ASP A 126 48.72 5.73 6.62
CA ASP A 126 47.72 4.83 6.05
C ASP A 126 46.29 5.28 6.43
N CYS A 127 45.48 5.57 5.42
CA CYS A 127 44.07 5.93 5.56
C CYS A 127 43.21 4.76 5.06
N PHE A 128 42.19 4.36 5.83
CA PHE A 128 41.33 3.22 5.50
C PHE A 128 39.87 3.62 5.37
N VAL A 129 39.15 2.95 4.46
CA VAL A 129 37.69 3.07 4.31
C VAL A 129 37.07 1.68 4.25
N THR A 130 35.87 1.53 4.82
CA THR A 130 35.06 0.32 4.66
C THR A 130 34.53 0.23 3.23
N VAL A 131 34.48 -0.99 2.70
CA VAL A 131 33.72 -1.33 1.49
C VAL A 131 32.52 -2.16 1.89
N GLU A 132 31.35 -1.76 1.43
CA GLU A 132 30.14 -2.58 1.47
C GLU A 132 29.91 -3.21 0.08
N GLN A 133 29.30 -4.39 0.07
CA GLN A 133 28.95 -5.03 -1.19
C GLN A 133 27.73 -4.33 -1.78
N GLY A 134 27.90 -3.75 -2.96
CA GLY A 134 26.76 -3.23 -3.70
C GLY A 134 25.92 -4.40 -4.18
N ALA A 135 24.62 -4.38 -3.90
CA ALA A 135 23.69 -5.29 -4.54
C ALA A 135 23.90 -5.21 -6.05
N SER A 136 23.92 -6.37 -6.71
CA SER A 136 24.02 -6.48 -8.17
C SER A 136 23.03 -5.51 -8.83
N SER A 137 23.43 -4.89 -9.94
CA SER A 137 22.63 -3.89 -10.65
C SER A 137 21.45 -4.55 -11.36
N SER A 138 20.44 -4.89 -10.57
CA SER A 138 19.31 -5.77 -10.91
C SER A 138 17.96 -5.05 -10.83
N TYR A 139 18.01 -3.74 -10.56
CA TYR A 139 16.90 -2.79 -10.52
C TYR A 139 17.27 -1.58 -11.39
N SER A 140 16.28 -0.85 -11.91
CA SER A 140 16.45 0.34 -12.76
C SER A 140 17.21 1.50 -12.10
N GLY A 141 17.48 1.46 -10.80
CA GLY A 141 18.33 2.42 -10.10
C GLY A 141 18.42 2.21 -8.59
N GLY A 142 19.09 3.13 -7.90
CA GLY A 142 19.08 3.23 -6.43
C GLY A 142 20.26 2.61 -5.67
N GLU A 143 20.08 2.54 -4.35
CA GLU A 143 20.98 1.96 -3.34
C GLU A 143 20.23 1.20 -2.23
N GLY A 144 18.90 1.11 -2.31
CA GLY A 144 18.08 0.52 -1.26
C GLY A 144 17.99 1.35 0.03
N THR A 145 18.39 2.62 0.01
CA THR A 145 18.40 3.50 1.21
C THR A 145 17.27 4.53 1.15
N ALA A 146 16.84 5.09 2.29
CA ALA A 146 15.79 6.11 2.34
C ALA A 146 16.05 7.34 1.44
N SER A 147 17.33 7.70 1.23
CA SER A 147 17.75 8.80 0.35
C SER A 147 17.97 8.39 -1.11
N SER A 148 17.98 7.08 -1.41
CA SER A 148 18.28 6.50 -2.71
C SER A 148 17.65 5.09 -2.77
N PRO A 149 16.30 4.99 -2.81
CA PRO A 149 15.60 3.70 -2.82
C PRO A 149 15.92 2.94 -4.12
N TYR A 150 15.84 1.61 -4.08
CA TYR A 150 15.87 0.81 -5.30
C TYR A 150 14.67 1.17 -6.19
N ILE A 151 14.95 1.46 -7.46
CA ILE A 151 13.94 1.93 -8.40
C ILE A 151 13.37 0.75 -9.18
N ILE A 152 12.08 0.52 -9.00
CA ILE A 152 11.28 -0.46 -9.71
C ILE A 152 10.54 0.30 -10.83
N ALA A 153 11.00 0.20 -12.07
CA ALA A 153 10.42 0.87 -13.24
C ALA A 153 10.02 -0.11 -14.35
N THR A 154 10.23 -1.41 -14.15
CA THR A 154 9.91 -2.47 -15.11
C THR A 154 9.37 -3.72 -14.41
N ALA A 155 8.70 -4.57 -15.19
CA ALA A 155 8.31 -5.91 -14.74
C ALA A 155 9.53 -6.81 -14.45
N GLU A 156 10.70 -6.53 -15.04
CA GLU A 156 11.94 -7.24 -14.74
C GLU A 156 12.46 -6.88 -13.34
N ASP A 157 12.45 -5.58 -12.96
CA ASP A 157 12.78 -5.11 -11.62
C ASP A 157 11.87 -5.76 -10.55
N LEU A 158 10.56 -5.80 -10.80
CA LEU A 158 9.59 -6.40 -9.88
C LEU A 158 9.76 -7.92 -9.78
N SER A 159 10.10 -8.58 -10.89
CA SER A 159 10.44 -10.00 -10.92
C SER A 159 11.72 -10.30 -10.13
N THR A 160 12.76 -9.47 -10.25
CA THR A 160 13.97 -9.53 -9.41
C THR A 160 13.60 -9.42 -7.93
N LEU A 161 12.80 -8.42 -7.53
CA LEU A 161 12.41 -8.25 -6.13
C LEU A 161 11.62 -9.45 -5.59
N SER A 162 10.81 -10.10 -6.42
CA SER A 162 10.10 -11.33 -6.04
C SER A 162 11.01 -12.57 -5.85
N GLN A 163 12.29 -12.48 -6.21
CA GLN A 163 13.25 -13.60 -6.19
C GLN A 163 14.47 -13.34 -5.28
N THR A 164 14.88 -12.09 -5.08
CA THR A 164 16.03 -11.72 -4.22
C THR A 164 15.64 -11.65 -2.75
N ALA A 165 15.61 -12.81 -2.08
CA ALA A 165 15.16 -12.92 -0.68
C ALA A 165 15.99 -12.14 0.35
N ASP A 166 17.24 -11.76 0.02
CA ASP A 166 18.10 -10.92 0.88
C ASP A 166 17.68 -9.44 0.88
N ASP A 167 17.05 -8.96 -0.21
CA ASP A 167 16.53 -7.59 -0.34
C ASP A 167 15.25 -7.35 0.49
N TRP A 168 14.65 -8.41 1.05
CA TRP A 168 13.44 -8.35 1.88
C TRP A 168 13.71 -7.88 3.33
N ASN A 169 14.82 -7.19 3.56
CA ASN A 169 15.32 -6.80 4.88
C ASN A 169 14.80 -5.42 5.33
N ALA A 170 14.81 -5.18 6.65
CA ALA A 170 14.29 -3.95 7.26
C ALA A 170 15.19 -2.71 7.14
N SER A 171 16.20 -2.75 6.27
CA SER A 171 17.00 -1.60 5.85
C SER A 171 16.85 -1.27 4.37
N ALA A 172 16.10 -2.08 3.61
CA ALA A 172 15.89 -1.89 2.18
C ALA A 172 14.66 -1.02 1.88
N TRP A 173 14.85 -0.04 1.01
CA TRP A 173 13.84 0.91 0.53
C TRP A 173 13.65 0.74 -0.97
N PHE A 174 12.40 0.69 -1.42
CA PHE A 174 12.00 0.54 -2.82
C PHE A 174 11.03 1.65 -3.20
N ARG A 175 11.07 2.09 -4.47
CA ARG A 175 10.11 3.02 -5.03
C ARG A 175 9.70 2.61 -6.45
N LEU A 176 8.42 2.73 -6.79
CA LEU A 176 7.97 2.70 -8.18
C LEU A 176 8.26 4.04 -8.88
N ASP A 177 8.82 4.00 -10.08
CA ASP A 177 8.98 5.19 -10.96
C ASP A 177 8.19 5.07 -12.29
N ASP A 178 7.43 3.98 -12.49
CA ASP A 178 6.49 3.82 -13.61
C ASP A 178 5.33 2.86 -13.23
N ASP A 179 4.23 2.90 -14.00
CA ASP A 179 3.13 1.93 -13.90
C ASP A 179 3.54 0.58 -14.54
N ILE A 180 3.38 -0.53 -13.81
CA ILE A 180 3.91 -1.85 -14.21
C ILE A 180 2.80 -2.77 -14.73
N ASP A 181 3.03 -3.45 -15.86
CA ASP A 181 2.26 -4.64 -16.26
C ASP A 181 2.97 -5.90 -15.72
N ALA A 182 2.41 -6.50 -14.68
CA ALA A 182 2.96 -7.66 -14.01
C ALA A 182 2.50 -9.01 -14.61
N SER A 183 1.85 -9.02 -15.78
CA SER A 183 1.43 -10.25 -16.47
C SER A 183 2.58 -11.21 -16.84
N SER A 184 3.83 -10.74 -16.80
CA SER A 184 5.05 -11.57 -16.96
C SER A 184 5.79 -11.89 -15.65
N VAL A 185 5.33 -11.39 -14.50
CA VAL A 185 6.02 -11.53 -13.20
C VAL A 185 5.65 -12.86 -12.55
N ALA A 186 6.63 -13.76 -12.47
CA ALA A 186 6.47 -15.10 -11.90
C ALA A 186 7.02 -15.17 -10.47
N GLY A 187 6.30 -14.59 -9.49
CA GLY A 187 6.71 -14.63 -8.09
C GLY A 187 5.79 -13.86 -7.14
N MET A 188 6.13 -13.89 -5.85
CA MET A 188 5.54 -13.09 -4.78
C MET A 188 6.67 -12.59 -3.88
N ILE A 189 6.54 -11.40 -3.32
CA ILE A 189 7.54 -10.80 -2.43
C ILE A 189 7.33 -11.34 -1.00
N GLY A 190 8.38 -11.86 -0.37
CA GLY A 190 8.26 -12.46 0.96
C GLY A 190 7.64 -13.86 0.96
N THR A 191 7.67 -14.53 2.11
CA THR A 191 6.95 -15.76 2.42
C THR A 191 6.61 -15.80 3.91
N VAL A 192 5.69 -16.66 4.36
CA VAL A 192 5.39 -16.81 5.81
C VAL A 192 6.63 -17.18 6.63
N ALA A 193 7.62 -17.87 6.04
CA ALA A 193 8.88 -18.24 6.68
C ALA A 193 9.98 -17.16 6.62
N ASN A 194 9.98 -16.33 5.59
CA ASN A 194 10.81 -15.12 5.49
C ASN A 194 9.96 -13.96 4.92
N PRO A 195 9.23 -13.22 5.78
CA PRO A 195 8.38 -12.11 5.32
C PRO A 195 9.20 -10.95 4.77
N PHE A 196 8.57 -10.12 3.93
CA PHE A 196 9.11 -8.81 3.58
C PHE A 196 9.07 -7.86 4.79
N LYS A 197 10.13 -7.06 4.96
CA LYS A 197 10.32 -6.19 6.15
C LYS A 197 10.80 -4.78 5.78
N GLY A 198 11.02 -4.50 4.51
CA GLY A 198 11.52 -3.22 4.02
C GLY A 198 10.41 -2.19 3.83
N HIS A 199 10.76 -1.08 3.19
CA HIS A 199 9.86 0.02 2.87
C HIS A 199 9.57 -0.01 1.37
N PHE A 200 8.31 -0.13 0.95
CA PHE A 200 7.91 -0.14 -0.45
C PHE A 200 6.97 1.04 -0.73
N ASP A 201 7.49 2.06 -1.40
CA ASP A 201 6.74 3.24 -1.80
C ASP A 201 6.20 3.09 -3.23
N GLY A 202 4.88 2.98 -3.34
CA GLY A 202 4.19 2.99 -4.63
C GLY A 202 4.26 4.33 -5.35
N ASN A 203 4.56 5.45 -4.67
CA ASN A 203 4.82 6.76 -5.28
C ASN A 203 3.71 7.25 -6.24
N GLY A 204 2.46 6.80 -6.02
CA GLY A 204 1.32 7.11 -6.87
C GLY A 204 1.16 6.21 -8.12
N HIS A 205 2.02 5.21 -8.29
CA HIS A 205 1.98 4.24 -9.38
C HIS A 205 1.17 2.97 -9.05
N THR A 206 0.93 2.17 -10.07
CA THR A 206 0.13 0.95 -10.00
C THR A 206 0.84 -0.26 -10.62
N ILE A 207 0.51 -1.44 -10.10
CA ILE A 207 0.94 -2.73 -10.62
C ILE A 207 -0.31 -3.45 -11.15
N SER A 208 -0.34 -3.70 -12.45
CA SER A 208 -1.50 -4.22 -13.18
C SER A 208 -1.33 -5.69 -13.58
N ASN A 209 -2.44 -6.41 -13.75
CA ASN A 209 -2.48 -7.81 -14.24
C ASN A 209 -1.69 -8.83 -13.40
N PHE A 210 -1.38 -8.51 -12.14
CA PHE A 210 -0.61 -9.40 -11.26
C PHE A 210 -1.37 -10.70 -10.97
N THR A 211 -0.69 -11.84 -11.08
CA THR A 211 -1.27 -13.17 -10.80
C THR A 211 -0.47 -13.94 -9.77
N ALA A 212 -1.13 -14.54 -8.78
CA ALA A 212 -0.49 -15.38 -7.77
C ALA A 212 -1.36 -16.58 -7.36
N THR A 213 -0.71 -17.68 -6.99
CA THR A 213 -1.38 -18.91 -6.52
C THR A 213 -0.56 -19.58 -5.42
N ALA A 214 -1.18 -19.86 -4.26
CA ALA A 214 -0.53 -20.56 -3.14
C ALA A 214 -1.48 -21.60 -2.49
N ASP A 215 -1.58 -22.78 -3.11
CA ASP A 215 -2.50 -23.86 -2.70
C ASP A 215 -2.03 -24.64 -1.46
N GLY A 216 -0.91 -24.28 -0.85
CA GLY A 216 -0.35 -24.96 0.31
C GLY A 216 -1.04 -24.57 1.62
N ILE A 217 -1.34 -25.57 2.47
CA ILE A 217 -1.85 -25.31 3.83
C ILE A 217 -0.78 -24.53 4.62
N GLY A 218 -1.17 -23.40 5.21
CA GLY A 218 -0.28 -22.46 5.90
C GLY A 218 0.54 -21.56 4.99
N THR A 219 0.36 -21.64 3.66
CA THR A 219 0.98 -20.69 2.72
C THR A 219 0.07 -19.46 2.52
N ALA A 220 0.68 -18.40 1.98
CA ALA A 220 0.03 -17.11 1.78
C ALA A 220 0.20 -16.66 0.32
N ALA A 221 -0.80 -15.95 -0.19
CA ALA A 221 -0.86 -15.45 -1.56
C ALA A 221 -1.21 -13.95 -1.60
N GLY A 222 -0.49 -13.20 -2.43
CA GLY A 222 -0.60 -11.76 -2.64
C GLY A 222 0.67 -11.22 -3.30
N LEU A 223 0.70 -9.95 -3.71
CA LEU A 223 1.94 -9.33 -4.21
C LEU A 223 3.07 -9.47 -3.18
N PHE A 224 2.74 -9.17 -1.92
CA PHE A 224 3.52 -9.57 -0.75
C PHE A 224 2.86 -10.82 -0.16
N ALA A 225 3.49 -11.99 -0.27
CA ALA A 225 2.91 -13.19 0.34
C ALA A 225 2.85 -13.04 1.87
N ALA A 226 3.88 -12.45 2.49
CA ALA A 226 3.81 -12.02 3.89
C ALA A 226 4.67 -10.78 4.18
N ILE A 227 4.21 -9.96 5.13
CA ILE A 227 4.96 -8.83 5.71
C ILE A 227 5.13 -8.96 7.22
N ASP A 228 6.26 -8.50 7.75
CA ASP A 228 6.54 -8.45 9.19
C ASP A 228 7.47 -7.28 9.54
N GLY A 229 6.87 -6.14 9.89
CA GLY A 229 7.56 -4.88 10.19
C GLY A 229 7.81 -4.01 8.97
N ALA A 230 7.26 -4.38 7.81
CA ALA A 230 7.35 -3.58 6.57
C ALA A 230 6.44 -2.35 6.60
N GLU A 231 6.77 -1.39 5.75
CA GLU A 231 5.91 -0.24 5.43
C GLU A 231 5.58 -0.30 3.94
N ILE A 232 4.29 -0.34 3.57
CA ILE A 232 3.84 -0.28 2.18
C ILE A 232 2.94 0.94 2.02
N SER A 233 3.29 1.86 1.11
CA SER A 233 2.55 3.10 0.84
C SER A 233 2.16 3.25 -0.63
N ASP A 234 1.15 4.07 -0.90
CA ASP A 234 0.90 4.74 -2.19
C ASP A 234 0.79 3.84 -3.43
N LEU A 235 0.34 2.58 -3.25
CA LEU A 235 0.36 1.52 -4.26
C LEU A 235 -1.04 1.01 -4.62
N GLY A 236 -1.38 1.04 -5.91
CA GLY A 236 -2.59 0.40 -6.44
C GLY A 236 -2.33 -0.91 -7.19
N LEU A 237 -3.12 -1.95 -6.90
CA LEU A 237 -3.13 -3.20 -7.67
C LEU A 237 -4.36 -3.22 -8.60
N VAL A 238 -4.11 -3.26 -9.91
CA VAL A 238 -5.17 -3.15 -10.94
C VAL A 238 -5.36 -4.50 -11.62
N ASN A 239 -6.60 -5.01 -11.67
CA ASN A 239 -6.91 -6.29 -12.32
C ASN A 239 -6.04 -7.46 -11.80
N ALA A 240 -5.84 -7.53 -10.48
CA ALA A 240 -5.10 -8.62 -9.84
C ALA A 240 -5.96 -9.90 -9.78
N SER A 241 -5.32 -11.06 -9.95
CA SER A 241 -5.96 -12.38 -9.88
C SER A 241 -5.17 -13.28 -8.94
N VAL A 242 -5.61 -13.36 -7.67
CA VAL A 242 -4.88 -14.02 -6.59
C VAL A 242 -5.70 -15.17 -6.01
N SER A 243 -5.09 -16.36 -5.95
CA SER A 243 -5.71 -17.56 -5.39
C SER A 243 -4.84 -18.25 -4.33
N GLY A 244 -5.45 -19.05 -3.45
CA GLY A 244 -4.69 -19.92 -2.56
C GLY A 244 -5.52 -20.68 -1.54
N SER A 245 -4.84 -21.34 -0.60
CA SER A 245 -5.49 -22.08 0.47
C SER A 245 -5.74 -21.22 1.72
N SER A 246 -4.68 -20.82 2.44
CA SER A 246 -4.84 -20.35 3.83
C SER A 246 -4.94 -18.84 4.02
N TYR A 247 -4.00 -18.05 3.49
CA TYR A 247 -3.98 -16.59 3.70
C TYR A 247 -3.92 -15.86 2.36
N VAL A 248 -5.04 -15.34 1.86
CA VAL A 248 -5.15 -14.86 0.48
C VAL A 248 -5.61 -13.39 0.46
N GLY A 249 -4.79 -12.49 -0.07
CA GLY A 249 -5.19 -11.10 -0.31
C GLY A 249 -4.39 -10.47 -1.44
N ALA A 250 -5.01 -9.60 -2.24
CA ALA A 250 -4.38 -9.11 -3.47
C ALA A 250 -3.00 -8.46 -3.21
N LEU A 251 -2.91 -7.61 -2.19
CA LEU A 251 -1.67 -6.94 -1.81
C LEU A 251 -0.86 -7.76 -0.80
N ALA A 252 -1.48 -8.20 0.29
CA ALA A 252 -0.79 -8.94 1.35
C ALA A 252 -1.54 -10.23 1.74
N GLY A 253 -0.86 -11.38 1.64
CA GLY A 253 -1.43 -12.65 2.11
C GLY A 253 -1.52 -12.69 3.64
N TYR A 254 -0.38 -12.56 4.32
CA TYR A 254 -0.27 -12.52 5.78
C TYR A 254 0.51 -11.29 6.28
N ALA A 255 -0.17 -10.35 6.92
CA ALA A 255 0.42 -9.14 7.50
C ALA A 255 0.59 -9.28 9.01
N LYS A 256 1.80 -9.67 9.45
CA LYS A 256 2.09 -9.97 10.86
C LYS A 256 2.26 -8.72 11.71
N SER A 257 2.94 -7.71 11.16
CA SER A 257 3.16 -6.39 11.76
C SER A 257 3.64 -5.42 10.67
N GLY A 258 3.59 -4.11 10.93
CA GLY A 258 3.94 -3.05 9.97
C GLY A 258 2.75 -2.17 9.59
N SER A 259 2.84 -1.48 8.45
CA SER A 259 1.79 -0.64 7.88
C SER A 259 1.48 -0.97 6.42
N VAL A 260 0.20 -0.79 6.06
CA VAL A 260 -0.31 -0.71 4.70
C VAL A 260 -1.15 0.57 4.64
N GLU A 261 -0.65 1.58 3.93
CA GLU A 261 -1.21 2.93 3.91
C GLU A 261 -1.47 3.39 2.47
N ARG A 262 -2.58 4.08 2.20
CA ARG A 262 -2.88 4.65 0.86
C ARG A 262 -2.74 3.63 -0.27
N CYS A 263 -3.19 2.40 -0.03
CA CYS A 263 -3.11 1.29 -0.98
C CYS A 263 -4.50 0.83 -1.45
N PHE A 264 -4.59 0.27 -2.67
CA PHE A 264 -5.84 -0.31 -3.16
C PHE A 264 -5.68 -1.58 -3.99
N SER A 265 -6.78 -2.32 -4.17
CA SER A 265 -6.83 -3.46 -5.09
C SER A 265 -8.14 -3.56 -5.88
N THR A 266 -8.04 -4.03 -7.13
CA THR A 266 -9.17 -4.39 -8.00
C THR A 266 -8.89 -5.74 -8.69
N GLY A 267 -9.94 -6.43 -9.18
CA GLY A 267 -9.83 -7.76 -9.79
C GLY A 267 -10.56 -8.83 -8.99
N SER A 268 -9.91 -9.96 -8.71
CA SER A 268 -10.51 -11.10 -8.00
C SER A 268 -9.55 -11.79 -7.04
N VAL A 269 -10.03 -12.11 -5.85
CA VAL A 269 -9.32 -12.87 -4.82
C VAL A 269 -10.12 -14.12 -4.45
N THR A 270 -9.50 -15.30 -4.49
CA THR A 270 -10.21 -16.58 -4.28
C THR A 270 -9.48 -17.50 -3.29
N GLY A 271 -10.19 -18.08 -2.33
CA GLY A 271 -9.61 -19.04 -1.39
C GLY A 271 -10.45 -20.28 -1.13
N THR A 272 -9.85 -21.20 -0.38
CA THR A 272 -10.38 -22.55 -0.10
C THR A 272 -10.15 -23.01 1.36
N SER A 273 -9.68 -22.09 2.22
CA SER A 273 -9.50 -22.32 3.66
C SER A 273 -9.48 -20.99 4.43
N VAL A 274 -8.53 -20.82 5.36
CA VAL A 274 -8.64 -20.00 6.58
C VAL A 274 -9.18 -18.58 6.38
N CYS A 275 -8.53 -17.73 5.57
CA CYS A 275 -9.02 -16.36 5.39
C CYS A 275 -8.61 -15.66 4.09
N VAL A 276 -9.56 -14.91 3.54
CA VAL A 276 -9.50 -14.29 2.21
C VAL A 276 -10.00 -12.84 2.29
N GLY A 277 -9.20 -11.88 1.81
CA GLY A 277 -9.54 -10.46 1.82
C GLY A 277 -9.24 -9.78 0.49
N GLY A 278 -10.05 -8.80 0.08
CA GLY A 278 -9.83 -8.08 -1.18
C GLY A 278 -8.44 -7.42 -1.28
N LEU A 279 -7.91 -6.91 -0.16
CA LEU A 279 -6.56 -6.32 -0.06
C LEU A 279 -5.61 -7.17 0.80
N VAL A 280 -6.07 -7.62 1.99
CA VAL A 280 -5.23 -8.35 2.97
C VAL A 280 -5.90 -9.64 3.43
N GLY A 281 -5.27 -10.80 3.28
CA GLY A 281 -5.84 -12.08 3.70
C GLY A 281 -6.00 -12.19 5.21
N CYS A 282 -4.88 -12.03 5.93
CA CYS A 282 -4.84 -12.04 7.39
C CYS A 282 -4.00 -10.86 7.90
N ASN A 283 -4.62 -9.92 8.61
CA ASN A 283 -3.93 -8.92 9.42
C ASN A 283 -3.81 -9.45 10.86
N ASP A 284 -2.61 -9.86 11.27
CA ASP A 284 -2.34 -10.44 12.59
C ASP A 284 -1.89 -9.39 13.64
N GLY A 285 -1.49 -8.19 13.18
CA GLY A 285 -0.94 -7.14 14.03
C GLY A 285 -0.39 -5.90 13.32
N ALA A 286 -0.69 -5.72 12.03
CA ALA A 286 -0.36 -4.53 11.26
C ALA A 286 -1.47 -3.46 11.31
N THR A 287 -1.16 -2.26 10.82
CA THR A 287 -2.11 -1.17 10.61
C THR A 287 -2.45 -1.08 9.12
N VAL A 288 -3.73 -1.14 8.78
CA VAL A 288 -4.26 -0.90 7.43
C VAL A 288 -5.03 0.43 7.49
N THR A 289 -4.60 1.45 6.75
CA THR A 289 -5.15 2.81 6.90
C THR A 289 -5.25 3.55 5.58
N ASP A 290 -6.35 4.28 5.39
CA ASP A 290 -6.65 5.01 4.16
C ASP A 290 -6.52 4.12 2.91
N CYS A 291 -7.13 2.93 2.95
CA CYS A 291 -7.01 1.88 1.93
C CYS A 291 -8.38 1.44 1.42
N TYR A 292 -8.45 0.86 0.21
CA TYR A 292 -9.71 0.28 -0.29
C TYR A 292 -9.56 -0.97 -1.15
N SER A 293 -10.67 -1.68 -1.39
CA SER A 293 -10.73 -2.73 -2.41
C SER A 293 -12.07 -2.78 -3.16
N THR A 294 -11.98 -2.95 -4.47
CA THR A 294 -13.12 -3.26 -5.35
C THR A 294 -13.06 -4.69 -5.88
N ALA A 295 -12.11 -5.51 -5.38
CA ALA A 295 -11.93 -6.87 -5.85
C ALA A 295 -13.09 -7.79 -5.40
N THR A 296 -13.55 -8.67 -6.28
CA THR A 296 -14.52 -9.70 -5.91
C THR A 296 -13.82 -10.77 -5.06
N VAL A 297 -14.41 -11.13 -3.92
CA VAL A 297 -13.82 -12.03 -2.93
C VAL A 297 -14.68 -13.28 -2.79
N ASP A 298 -14.11 -14.46 -3.07
CA ASP A 298 -14.83 -15.74 -3.07
C ASP A 298 -14.07 -16.82 -2.26
N ASN A 299 -14.69 -17.33 -1.20
CA ASN A 299 -14.16 -18.41 -0.35
C ASN A 299 -15.32 -19.35 0.02
N ARG A 300 -15.33 -20.57 -0.51
CA ARG A 300 -16.54 -21.44 -0.45
C ARG A 300 -16.49 -22.56 0.58
N ASP A 301 -15.37 -22.71 1.27
CA ASP A 301 -15.07 -23.93 2.01
C ASP A 301 -14.88 -23.74 3.54
N ASP A 302 -14.58 -22.54 4.02
CA ASP A 302 -14.02 -22.32 5.38
C ASP A 302 -14.25 -20.89 5.96
N TYR A 303 -13.40 -20.52 6.93
CA TYR A 303 -13.67 -19.60 8.02
C TYR A 303 -14.00 -18.12 7.68
N ALA A 304 -13.06 -17.31 7.17
CA ALA A 304 -13.25 -15.83 7.19
C ALA A 304 -13.04 -15.12 5.85
N THR A 305 -14.01 -14.30 5.43
CA THR A 305 -14.04 -13.66 4.10
C THR A 305 -14.48 -12.20 4.19
N GLY A 306 -13.61 -11.27 3.79
CA GLY A 306 -13.88 -9.83 3.88
C GLY A 306 -13.61 -9.08 2.59
N GLY A 307 -14.43 -8.08 2.25
CA GLY A 307 -14.21 -7.26 1.05
C GLY A 307 -12.89 -6.47 1.07
N LEU A 308 -12.31 -6.18 2.24
CA LEU A 308 -10.96 -5.61 2.39
C LEU A 308 -9.99 -6.58 3.08
N VAL A 309 -10.37 -7.09 4.26
CA VAL A 309 -9.50 -7.91 5.12
C VAL A 309 -10.19 -9.22 5.51
N GLY A 310 -9.57 -10.38 5.25
CA GLY A 310 -10.17 -11.68 5.58
C GLY A 310 -10.31 -11.88 7.09
N LYS A 311 -9.19 -11.85 7.81
CA LYS A 311 -9.15 -11.81 9.29
C LYS A 311 -8.38 -10.58 9.78
N ASN A 312 -8.92 -9.88 10.76
CA ASN A 312 -8.27 -8.75 11.44
C ASN A 312 -8.07 -9.00 12.94
N ASN A 313 -6.83 -9.02 13.40
CA ASN A 313 -6.39 -8.87 14.78
C ASN A 313 -5.77 -7.48 15.05
N GLY A 314 -5.47 -6.71 13.99
CA GLY A 314 -4.79 -5.41 14.05
C GLY A 314 -5.74 -4.21 13.97
N THR A 315 -5.28 -3.12 13.36
CA THR A 315 -6.08 -1.89 13.19
C THR A 315 -6.44 -1.68 11.72
N VAL A 316 -7.72 -1.42 11.45
CA VAL A 316 -8.24 -0.99 10.14
C VAL A 316 -8.93 0.36 10.34
N THR A 317 -8.50 1.42 9.64
CA THR A 317 -9.03 2.78 9.86
C THR A 317 -9.15 3.55 8.54
N ASN A 318 -10.22 4.32 8.37
CA ASN A 318 -10.51 5.11 7.17
C ASN A 318 -10.49 4.27 5.87
N THR A 319 -11.16 3.13 5.84
CA THR A 319 -11.09 2.21 4.67
C THR A 319 -12.45 2.00 4.01
N TYR A 320 -12.48 1.51 2.77
CA TYR A 320 -13.74 0.98 2.20
C TYR A 320 -13.59 -0.28 1.37
N ALA A 321 -14.71 -0.98 1.19
CA ALA A 321 -14.81 -2.11 0.27
C ALA A 321 -16.10 -2.04 -0.55
N SER A 322 -16.01 -2.37 -1.84
CA SER A 322 -17.13 -2.27 -2.79
C SER A 322 -17.31 -3.49 -3.71
N GLY A 323 -16.33 -4.40 -3.74
CA GLY A 323 -16.45 -5.68 -4.46
C GLY A 323 -17.49 -6.61 -3.84
N ASP A 324 -18.00 -7.56 -4.63
CA ASP A 324 -18.90 -8.60 -4.13
C ASP A 324 -18.16 -9.59 -3.22
N VAL A 325 -18.81 -10.01 -2.13
CA VAL A 325 -18.27 -10.96 -1.15
C VAL A 325 -19.10 -12.24 -1.11
N PHE A 326 -18.45 -13.39 -1.25
CA PHE A 326 -19.01 -14.71 -0.98
C PHE A 326 -18.08 -15.48 -0.04
N GLY A 327 -18.51 -15.72 1.20
CA GLY A 327 -17.82 -16.57 2.17
C GLY A 327 -18.55 -17.89 2.44
N PHE A 328 -17.90 -18.79 3.17
CA PHE A 328 -18.58 -19.96 3.74
C PHE A 328 -19.12 -19.66 5.14
N ASP A 329 -18.24 -19.48 6.14
CA ASP A 329 -18.70 -19.15 7.50
C ASP A 329 -18.88 -17.64 7.71
N TYR A 330 -17.83 -16.91 8.11
CA TYR A 330 -17.91 -15.48 8.42
C TYR A 330 -17.67 -14.62 7.17
N ALA A 331 -18.71 -13.93 6.71
CA ALA A 331 -18.67 -13.03 5.56
C ALA A 331 -19.02 -11.59 5.95
N GLY A 332 -18.12 -10.64 5.68
CA GLY A 332 -18.34 -9.23 6.00
C GLY A 332 -17.90 -8.26 4.89
N GLY A 333 -18.55 -7.11 4.83
CA GLY A 333 -18.33 -6.13 3.76
C GLY A 333 -16.92 -5.58 3.73
N VAL A 334 -16.36 -5.24 4.90
CA VAL A 334 -14.96 -4.81 5.06
C VAL A 334 -14.10 -5.94 5.65
N THR A 335 -14.56 -6.60 6.72
CA THR A 335 -13.78 -7.63 7.43
C THR A 335 -14.53 -8.97 7.55
N GLY A 336 -13.88 -10.09 7.26
CA GLY A 336 -14.49 -11.41 7.47
C GLY A 336 -14.63 -11.73 8.96
N ALA A 337 -13.51 -11.74 9.68
CA ALA A 337 -13.47 -11.93 11.13
C ALA A 337 -12.64 -10.82 11.80
N ASN A 338 -13.26 -10.01 12.65
CA ASN A 338 -12.63 -8.91 13.38
C ASN A 338 -12.49 -9.22 14.89
N TYR A 339 -11.25 -9.30 15.34
CA TYR A 339 -10.81 -9.39 16.74
C TYR A 339 -9.90 -8.22 17.14
N GLY A 340 -9.61 -7.33 16.18
CA GLY A 340 -8.85 -6.10 16.36
C GLY A 340 -9.79 -4.89 16.46
N SER A 341 -9.47 -3.79 15.77
CA SER A 341 -10.40 -2.66 15.62
C SER A 341 -10.63 -2.26 14.15
N VAL A 342 -11.86 -1.86 13.83
CA VAL A 342 -12.27 -1.31 12.53
C VAL A 342 -12.98 0.03 12.75
N ASN A 343 -12.40 1.13 12.28
CA ASN A 343 -12.86 2.48 12.61
C ASN A 343 -13.05 3.36 11.36
N ASN A 344 -14.01 4.28 11.40
CA ASN A 344 -14.27 5.29 10.34
C ASN A 344 -14.36 4.69 8.92
N SER A 345 -14.75 3.43 8.76
CA SER A 345 -14.66 2.70 7.50
C SER A 345 -16.05 2.53 6.86
N VAL A 346 -16.10 2.27 5.54
CA VAL A 346 -17.35 2.27 4.74
C VAL A 346 -17.57 0.95 3.98
N ALA A 347 -18.74 0.34 4.13
CA ALA A 347 -19.15 -0.85 3.37
C ALA A 347 -20.08 -0.45 2.21
N LEU A 348 -19.64 -0.69 0.97
CA LEU A 348 -20.26 -0.23 -0.28
C LEU A 348 -20.49 -1.39 -1.28
N ASN A 349 -20.42 -2.63 -0.80
CA ASN A 349 -20.48 -3.87 -1.60
C ASN A 349 -21.84 -4.03 -2.33
N ALA A 350 -21.85 -4.60 -3.55
CA ALA A 350 -23.13 -4.90 -4.21
C ALA A 350 -23.92 -6.01 -3.47
N SER A 351 -23.23 -7.06 -3.03
CA SER A 351 -23.75 -8.13 -2.19
C SER A 351 -22.70 -8.70 -1.23
N ILE A 352 -23.18 -9.24 -0.11
CA ILE A 352 -22.41 -9.99 0.89
C ILE A 352 -23.19 -11.28 1.14
N ASN A 353 -22.54 -12.42 0.93
CA ASN A 353 -23.16 -13.73 0.91
C ASN A 353 -22.35 -14.70 1.77
N SER A 354 -23.03 -15.59 2.48
CA SER A 354 -22.45 -16.70 3.24
C SER A 354 -23.15 -18.01 2.88
N ALA A 355 -22.43 -19.14 2.95
CA ALA A 355 -23.04 -20.47 2.90
C ALA A 355 -23.59 -20.91 4.28
N SER A 356 -23.06 -20.33 5.34
CA SER A 356 -23.45 -20.45 6.75
C SER A 356 -24.30 -19.23 7.19
N ASP A 357 -24.61 -19.12 8.48
CA ASP A 357 -25.48 -18.09 9.07
C ASP A 357 -24.80 -16.72 9.30
N TYR A 358 -23.49 -16.58 9.09
CA TYR A 358 -22.69 -15.43 9.57
C TYR A 358 -22.35 -14.38 8.49
N ALA A 359 -23.39 -13.80 7.88
CA ALA A 359 -23.27 -12.61 7.05
C ALA A 359 -23.44 -11.30 7.86
N ALA A 360 -22.68 -10.28 7.50
CA ALA A 360 -22.61 -9.00 8.20
C ALA A 360 -22.26 -7.84 7.27
N ARG A 361 -22.70 -6.61 7.58
CA ARG A 361 -22.25 -5.43 6.81
C ARG A 361 -20.78 -5.09 7.04
N PHE A 362 -20.24 -5.28 8.25
CA PHE A 362 -18.83 -4.98 8.55
C PHE A 362 -17.97 -6.18 8.93
N GLY A 363 -18.34 -6.89 10.01
CA GLY A 363 -17.57 -8.01 10.56
C GLY A 363 -18.45 -9.25 10.69
N GLY A 364 -18.13 -10.33 9.94
CA GLY A 364 -18.93 -11.56 9.90
C GLY A 364 -19.07 -12.27 11.26
N ASN A 365 -18.08 -12.14 12.15
CA ASN A 365 -18.13 -12.70 13.49
C ASN A 365 -19.14 -11.97 14.40
N ASN A 366 -20.26 -12.62 14.66
CA ASN A 366 -21.33 -12.18 15.54
C ASN A 366 -20.97 -12.35 17.04
N ASN A 367 -19.87 -11.74 17.51
CA ASN A 367 -19.39 -11.82 18.91
C ASN A 367 -18.89 -10.48 19.45
N ALA A 368 -18.70 -10.41 20.77
CA ALA A 368 -18.29 -9.18 21.48
C ALA A 368 -16.79 -8.82 21.32
N GLU A 369 -16.04 -9.54 20.49
CA GLU A 369 -14.64 -9.24 20.13
C GLU A 369 -14.56 -8.37 18.87
N ASN A 370 -15.67 -8.23 18.12
CA ASN A 370 -15.80 -7.31 16.99
C ASN A 370 -15.86 -5.84 17.47
N ILE A 371 -14.69 -5.23 17.72
CA ILE A 371 -14.61 -3.81 18.06
C ILE A 371 -14.66 -3.00 16.76
N SER A 372 -15.78 -2.32 16.55
CA SER A 372 -16.08 -1.55 15.35
C SER A 372 -16.74 -0.22 15.74
N THR A 373 -16.22 0.93 15.28
CA THR A 373 -16.72 2.27 15.68
C THR A 373 -16.76 3.27 14.51
N SER A 374 -17.74 4.18 14.53
CA SER A 374 -17.91 5.24 13.51
C SER A 374 -17.93 4.75 12.05
N ASN A 375 -18.34 3.50 11.83
CA ASN A 375 -18.40 2.89 10.51
C ASN A 375 -19.74 3.19 9.82
N ILE A 376 -19.75 3.18 8.49
CA ILE A 376 -20.92 3.50 7.67
C ILE A 376 -21.20 2.35 6.70
N SER A 377 -22.44 1.91 6.60
CA SER A 377 -22.86 0.89 5.62
C SER A 377 -23.91 1.44 4.68
N TRP A 378 -23.77 1.14 3.39
CA TRP A 378 -24.84 1.38 2.43
C TRP A 378 -26.05 0.48 2.76
N ASP A 379 -27.21 1.08 3.00
CA ASP A 379 -28.41 0.41 3.49
C ASP A 379 -28.86 -0.77 2.60
N ASN A 380 -28.74 -0.60 1.28
CA ASN A 380 -29.28 -1.45 0.23
C ASN A 380 -28.24 -2.45 -0.34
N ILE A 381 -27.13 -2.73 0.36
CA ILE A 381 -26.29 -3.93 0.16
C ILE A 381 -27.19 -5.19 0.21
N SER A 382 -26.96 -6.18 -0.67
CA SER A 382 -27.73 -7.42 -0.63
C SER A 382 -27.12 -8.41 0.35
N ALA A 383 -27.90 -8.91 1.31
CA ALA A 383 -27.58 -10.16 1.99
C ALA A 383 -27.97 -11.36 1.11
N GLY A 384 -27.13 -12.40 1.08
CA GLY A 384 -27.45 -13.67 0.43
C GLY A 384 -28.31 -14.62 1.28
N HIS A 385 -28.30 -14.45 2.61
CA HIS A 385 -29.01 -15.32 3.56
C HIS A 385 -30.10 -14.58 4.36
N ILE A 386 -30.89 -15.32 5.13
CA ILE A 386 -32.23 -14.89 5.59
C ILE A 386 -32.30 -13.73 6.59
N ASN A 387 -31.21 -13.36 7.27
CA ASN A 387 -31.08 -12.13 8.07
C ASN A 387 -29.59 -11.74 8.22
N TRP A 388 -29.32 -10.46 8.47
CA TRP A 388 -28.04 -10.00 9.01
C TRP A 388 -27.86 -10.44 10.47
N THR A 389 -26.62 -10.62 10.93
CA THR A 389 -26.34 -10.98 12.31
C THR A 389 -26.38 -9.78 13.27
N ALA A 390 -26.89 -9.97 14.49
CA ALA A 390 -27.23 -8.89 15.42
C ALA A 390 -26.03 -8.07 15.95
N PHE A 391 -24.81 -8.61 15.84
CA PHE A 391 -23.53 -7.95 16.13
C PHE A 391 -22.62 -7.91 14.90
N GLY A 392 -23.15 -8.07 13.69
CA GLY A 392 -22.36 -8.02 12.46
C GLY A 392 -22.27 -6.63 11.84
N ASP A 393 -23.34 -5.83 11.98
CA ASP A 393 -23.50 -4.58 11.24
C ASP A 393 -22.58 -3.47 11.74
N HIS A 394 -22.53 -3.21 13.06
CA HIS A 394 -21.63 -2.26 13.75
C HIS A 394 -21.32 -0.94 13.02
N ALA A 395 -22.30 -0.42 12.30
CA ALA A 395 -22.20 0.75 11.44
C ALA A 395 -23.54 1.46 11.35
N ASP A 396 -23.51 2.77 11.15
CA ASP A 396 -24.70 3.52 10.78
C ASP A 396 -25.10 3.18 9.35
N MET A 397 -26.38 2.95 9.10
CA MET A 397 -26.91 2.65 7.75
C MET A 397 -27.31 3.96 7.08
N LEU A 398 -26.69 4.25 5.94
CA LEU A 398 -27.01 5.40 5.08
C LEU A 398 -27.45 4.94 3.69
N ASP A 399 -28.38 5.67 3.08
CA ASP A 399 -28.79 5.43 1.70
C ASP A 399 -27.73 5.91 0.69
N ALA A 400 -27.94 5.59 -0.59
CA ALA A 400 -27.01 5.95 -1.64
C ALA A 400 -26.90 7.47 -1.88
N ASP A 401 -27.95 8.26 -1.62
CA ASP A 401 -27.91 9.71 -1.86
C ASP A 401 -27.04 10.41 -0.79
N HIS A 402 -27.14 10.00 0.47
CA HIS A 402 -26.27 10.49 1.55
C HIS A 402 -24.80 10.10 1.35
N ILE A 403 -24.52 8.94 0.75
CA ILE A 403 -23.16 8.45 0.50
C ILE A 403 -22.56 9.06 -0.80
N ALA A 404 -23.38 9.37 -1.81
CA ALA A 404 -22.93 9.93 -3.09
C ALA A 404 -22.74 11.45 -3.09
N ASP A 405 -23.20 12.14 -2.05
CA ASP A 405 -22.91 13.55 -1.81
C ASP A 405 -21.57 13.74 -1.07
N TYR A 406 -20.74 14.65 -1.57
CA TYR A 406 -19.38 14.88 -1.04
C TYR A 406 -19.37 15.46 0.37
N ASP A 407 -20.18 16.50 0.63
CA ASP A 407 -20.16 17.21 1.90
C ASP A 407 -20.74 16.33 3.02
N ASN A 408 -21.79 15.54 2.71
CA ASN A 408 -22.27 14.48 3.58
C ASN A 408 -21.19 13.43 3.83
N PHE A 409 -20.63 12.80 2.78
CA PHE A 409 -19.63 11.73 2.93
C PHE A 409 -18.42 12.19 3.76
N LYS A 410 -17.85 13.36 3.47
CA LYS A 410 -16.75 13.96 4.25
C LYS A 410 -17.13 14.21 5.70
N THR A 411 -18.37 14.66 5.95
CA THR A 411 -18.86 14.93 7.31
C THR A 411 -19.08 13.65 8.13
N VAL A 412 -19.64 12.60 7.54
CA VAL A 412 -19.94 11.35 8.27
C VAL A 412 -18.70 10.47 8.46
N THR A 413 -17.76 10.47 7.51
CA THR A 413 -16.52 9.69 7.60
C THR A 413 -15.41 10.40 8.37
N GLY A 414 -15.37 11.74 8.34
CA GLY A 414 -14.29 12.54 8.89
C GLY A 414 -12.95 12.42 8.14
N TRP A 415 -12.93 11.86 6.92
CA TRP A 415 -11.70 11.59 6.17
C TRP A 415 -11.00 12.85 5.65
N ASP A 416 -9.67 12.77 5.56
CA ASP A 416 -8.83 13.82 5.01
C ASP A 416 -8.91 13.86 3.47
N PHE A 417 -9.95 14.51 2.96
CA PHE A 417 -10.10 14.84 1.54
C PHE A 417 -9.21 15.99 1.04
N ASP A 418 -8.40 16.59 1.92
CA ASP A 418 -7.53 17.70 1.56
C ASP A 418 -6.15 17.15 1.14
N ASN A 419 -5.63 16.15 1.86
CA ASN A 419 -4.32 15.53 1.62
C ASN A 419 -4.36 14.07 1.12
N VAL A 420 -5.29 13.24 1.60
CA VAL A 420 -5.24 11.76 1.43
C VAL A 420 -6.24 11.26 0.40
N TRP A 421 -7.49 11.68 0.51
CA TRP A 421 -8.58 11.30 -0.37
C TRP A 421 -8.94 12.44 -1.34
N GLU A 422 -9.63 12.10 -2.42
CA GLU A 422 -10.26 13.06 -3.30
C GLU A 422 -11.60 12.52 -3.84
N TRP A 423 -12.50 13.44 -4.19
CA TRP A 423 -13.79 13.09 -4.79
C TRP A 423 -13.66 13.15 -6.31
N ARG A 424 -13.77 12.00 -6.98
CA ARG A 424 -13.73 11.90 -8.45
C ARG A 424 -15.15 11.73 -9.00
N THR A 425 -15.37 12.17 -10.24
CA THR A 425 -16.64 11.98 -10.96
C THR A 425 -16.36 11.59 -12.41
N ASP A 426 -16.45 10.29 -12.69
CA ASP A 426 -16.25 9.73 -14.04
C ASP A 426 -17.59 9.31 -14.63
N ASP A 427 -17.88 9.65 -15.89
CA ASP A 427 -19.15 9.31 -16.58
C ASP A 427 -20.44 9.63 -15.78
N GLY A 428 -20.39 10.66 -14.92
CA GLY A 428 -21.50 11.07 -14.06
C GLY A 428 -21.65 10.28 -12.75
N LYS A 429 -20.67 9.44 -12.40
CA LYS A 429 -20.61 8.63 -11.18
C LYS A 429 -19.55 9.18 -10.22
N SER A 430 -19.99 9.63 -9.05
CA SER A 430 -19.11 10.23 -8.04
C SER A 430 -18.67 9.23 -6.97
N TYR A 431 -17.38 9.22 -6.62
CA TYR A 431 -16.79 8.25 -5.70
C TYR A 431 -15.52 8.79 -5.00
N PRO A 432 -15.18 8.27 -3.80
CA PRO A 432 -13.90 8.54 -3.14
C PRO A 432 -12.75 7.76 -3.81
N ALA A 433 -11.66 8.45 -4.11
CA ALA A 433 -10.41 7.88 -4.63
C ALA A 433 -9.21 8.41 -3.83
N LEU A 434 -8.10 7.69 -3.85
CA LEU A 434 -6.85 8.11 -3.20
C LEU A 434 -6.17 9.21 -4.00
N ARG A 435 -5.81 10.31 -3.33
CA ARG A 435 -5.19 11.48 -3.97
C ARG A 435 -3.82 11.09 -4.53
N GLY A 436 -3.59 11.43 -5.80
CA GLY A 436 -2.31 11.28 -6.48
C GLY A 436 -1.98 9.90 -7.04
N ILE A 437 -2.79 8.86 -6.80
CA ILE A 437 -2.53 7.51 -7.34
C ILE A 437 -3.20 7.32 -8.71
N SER A 438 -2.47 6.73 -9.66
CA SER A 438 -2.90 6.46 -11.03
C SER A 438 -3.99 5.38 -11.13
N SER A 439 -4.58 5.22 -12.32
CA SER A 439 -5.42 4.07 -12.73
C SER A 439 -6.66 3.72 -11.87
N GLN A 440 -7.08 4.58 -10.93
CA GLN A 440 -8.33 4.41 -10.17
C GLN A 440 -9.53 4.91 -11.00
N THR A 441 -10.36 3.97 -11.46
CA THR A 441 -11.67 4.21 -12.10
C THR A 441 -12.81 4.05 -11.09
N CYS A 442 -14.04 4.42 -11.47
CA CYS A 442 -15.26 4.33 -10.66
C CYS A 442 -15.34 3.07 -9.78
N THR A 443 -15.17 3.25 -8.47
CA THR A 443 -14.97 2.15 -7.52
C THR A 443 -16.27 1.56 -6.96
N LEU A 444 -17.41 2.23 -7.11
CA LEU A 444 -18.70 1.80 -6.56
C LEU A 444 -19.53 1.01 -7.60
N PRO A 445 -20.34 0.02 -7.18
CA PRO A 445 -21.05 -0.84 -8.11
C PRO A 445 -22.23 -0.13 -8.80
N GLU A 446 -22.59 -0.55 -10.02
CA GLU A 446 -23.77 -0.05 -10.75
C GLU A 446 -25.06 -0.09 -9.91
N LYS A 447 -25.18 -1.09 -9.04
CA LYS A 447 -26.29 -1.27 -8.11
C LYS A 447 -26.46 -0.06 -7.17
N PHE A 448 -25.35 0.54 -6.71
CA PHE A 448 -25.34 1.74 -5.88
C PHE A 448 -25.93 2.94 -6.66
N TYR A 449 -25.37 3.28 -7.81
CA TYR A 449 -25.85 4.39 -8.65
C TYR A 449 -27.29 4.20 -9.15
N SER A 450 -27.70 2.97 -9.44
CA SER A 450 -29.09 2.65 -9.82
C SER A 450 -30.10 2.82 -8.69
N SER A 451 -29.63 2.89 -7.43
CA SER A 451 -30.44 3.13 -6.24
C SER A 451 -30.49 4.59 -5.79
N LEU A 452 -29.67 5.47 -6.38
CA LEU A 452 -29.83 6.91 -6.22
C LEU A 452 -31.24 7.35 -6.63
N ASN A 453 -31.80 8.34 -5.95
CA ASN A 453 -33.10 8.91 -6.31
C ASN A 453 -32.96 9.71 -7.62
N ALA A 454 -33.11 8.99 -8.73
CA ALA A 454 -32.94 9.53 -10.07
C ALA A 454 -33.86 10.75 -10.31
N ILE A 455 -33.22 11.92 -10.29
CA ILE A 455 -33.81 13.26 -10.24
C ILE A 455 -34.45 13.54 -8.86
N GLY A 456 -33.72 14.27 -8.02
CA GLY A 456 -34.27 14.90 -6.81
C GLY A 456 -35.45 15.82 -7.15
N ALA A 457 -36.35 16.03 -6.19
CA ALA A 457 -37.72 16.52 -6.44
C ALA A 457 -37.78 17.68 -7.45
N ILE A 458 -38.51 17.49 -8.55
CA ILE A 458 -38.77 18.56 -9.52
C ILE A 458 -39.78 19.52 -8.89
N THR A 459 -39.27 20.51 -8.16
CA THR A 459 -40.05 21.53 -7.46
C THR A 459 -40.45 22.64 -8.42
N SER A 460 -41.74 23.03 -8.39
CA SER A 460 -42.29 24.04 -9.31
C SER A 460 -42.24 25.47 -8.75
N GLY A 461 -41.04 25.98 -8.45
CA GLY A 461 -40.83 27.37 -8.01
C GLY A 461 -39.66 27.58 -7.04
N ASP A 462 -39.48 28.82 -6.58
CA ASP A 462 -38.53 29.20 -5.52
C ASP A 462 -39.04 28.72 -4.14
N ILE A 463 -39.04 27.40 -3.95
CA ILE A 463 -39.66 26.72 -2.80
C ILE A 463 -38.62 26.52 -1.69
N THR A 464 -38.87 27.11 -0.52
CA THR A 464 -38.08 26.92 0.71
C THR A 464 -38.46 25.68 1.50
N ASP A 465 -39.56 25.03 1.14
CA ASP A 465 -40.13 23.90 1.88
C ASP A 465 -39.58 22.55 1.42
N ILE A 466 -39.03 21.79 2.36
CA ILE A 466 -38.42 20.49 2.10
C ILE A 466 -39.48 19.42 2.23
N VAL A 467 -39.66 18.63 1.17
CA VAL A 467 -40.51 17.43 1.15
C VAL A 467 -39.65 16.20 0.90
N THR A 468 -39.83 15.14 1.67
CA THR A 468 -39.14 13.85 1.50
C THR A 468 -40.13 12.70 1.41
N ALA A 469 -39.76 11.62 0.72
CA ALA A 469 -40.57 10.41 0.57
C ALA A 469 -39.69 9.16 0.65
N GLY A 470 -39.85 8.33 1.69
CA GLY A 470 -39.00 7.16 1.92
C GLY A 470 -39.59 6.10 2.86
N PRO A 471 -38.98 4.91 2.98
CA PRO A 471 -37.80 4.46 2.25
C PRO A 471 -38.09 4.29 0.75
N ASN A 472 -37.08 4.48 -0.10
CA ASN A 472 -37.20 4.28 -1.54
C ASN A 472 -35.93 3.59 -2.05
N PRO A 473 -35.98 2.33 -2.55
CA PRO A 473 -37.18 1.52 -2.78
C PRO A 473 -37.93 1.08 -1.52
N THR A 474 -39.26 1.04 -1.57
CA THR A 474 -40.11 0.49 -0.51
C THR A 474 -40.62 -0.91 -0.84
N THR A 475 -40.88 -1.73 0.17
CA THR A 475 -41.63 -3.00 0.08
C THR A 475 -43.12 -2.83 0.38
N GLY A 476 -43.54 -1.68 0.92
CA GLY A 476 -44.91 -1.43 1.37
C GLY A 476 -45.13 0.00 1.86
N PRO A 477 -45.00 0.29 3.17
CA PRO A 477 -45.13 1.65 3.70
C PRO A 477 -44.13 2.64 3.07
N LEU A 478 -44.62 3.82 2.68
CA LEU A 478 -43.84 4.96 2.23
C LEU A 478 -44.25 6.18 3.06
N ALA A 479 -43.36 6.64 3.95
CA ALA A 479 -43.56 7.85 4.73
C ALA A 479 -43.17 9.08 3.90
N VAL A 480 -44.08 10.04 3.80
CA VAL A 480 -43.86 11.35 3.20
C VAL A 480 -43.85 12.38 4.31
N ASN A 481 -42.83 13.23 4.38
CA ASN A 481 -42.67 14.26 5.40
C ASN A 481 -42.45 15.62 4.73
N SER A 482 -42.86 16.71 5.37
CA SER A 482 -42.74 18.07 4.84
C SER A 482 -42.50 19.11 5.94
N THR A 483 -41.79 20.18 5.62
CA THR A 483 -41.64 21.37 6.51
C THR A 483 -42.86 22.29 6.49
N ALA A 484 -43.69 22.20 5.45
CA ALA A 484 -45.01 22.83 5.35
C ALA A 484 -46.14 21.79 5.49
N PRO A 485 -47.35 22.18 5.90
CA PRO A 485 -48.49 21.27 5.90
C PRO A 485 -48.79 20.75 4.49
N LEU A 486 -48.97 19.44 4.36
CA LEU A 486 -49.38 18.77 3.14
C LEU A 486 -50.84 19.13 2.79
N ALA A 487 -51.19 19.04 1.51
CA ALA A 487 -52.57 19.07 1.02
C ALA A 487 -52.98 17.68 0.54
N SER A 488 -52.27 17.14 -0.46
CA SER A 488 -52.57 15.84 -1.07
C SER A 488 -51.33 15.12 -1.62
N LEU A 489 -51.40 13.78 -1.64
CA LEU A 489 -50.47 12.88 -2.32
C LEU A 489 -51.20 12.22 -3.50
N THR A 490 -50.54 12.08 -4.65
CA THR A 490 -51.08 11.37 -5.81
C THR A 490 -50.02 10.48 -6.47
N LEU A 491 -50.31 9.18 -6.56
CA LEU A 491 -49.40 8.19 -7.15
C LEU A 491 -49.88 7.79 -8.55
N TYR A 492 -48.97 7.77 -9.52
CA TYR A 492 -49.20 7.39 -10.91
C TYR A 492 -48.28 6.23 -11.31
N ASN A 493 -48.67 5.43 -12.31
CA ASN A 493 -47.74 4.54 -13.01
C ASN A 493 -47.04 5.24 -14.18
N LEU A 494 -46.03 4.59 -14.78
CA LEU A 494 -45.28 5.13 -15.94
C LEU A 494 -46.14 5.41 -17.19
N ASN A 495 -47.36 4.88 -17.28
CA ASN A 495 -48.30 5.19 -18.37
C ASN A 495 -49.16 6.45 -18.07
N GLY A 496 -48.86 7.19 -17.00
CA GLY A 496 -49.61 8.37 -16.56
C GLY A 496 -50.97 8.06 -15.92
N ALA A 497 -51.29 6.79 -15.68
CA ALA A 497 -52.55 6.42 -15.02
C ALA A 497 -52.41 6.57 -13.50
N ARG A 498 -53.34 7.32 -12.90
CA ARG A 498 -53.43 7.51 -11.45
C ARG A 498 -53.81 6.19 -10.77
N ILE A 499 -53.02 5.78 -9.77
CA ILE A 499 -53.17 4.52 -9.02
C ILE A 499 -53.86 4.76 -7.68
N THR A 500 -53.41 5.77 -6.93
CA THR A 500 -54.02 6.15 -5.65
C THR A 500 -53.85 7.66 -5.40
N GLU A 501 -54.68 8.20 -4.52
CA GLU A 501 -54.74 9.59 -4.13
C GLU A 501 -55.13 9.65 -2.65
N ALA A 502 -54.44 10.48 -1.87
CA ALA A 502 -54.68 10.65 -0.44
C ALA A 502 -54.76 12.14 -0.09
N GLU A 503 -55.88 12.53 0.49
CA GLU A 503 -56.06 13.84 1.12
C GLU A 503 -55.43 13.81 2.52
N CYS A 504 -54.49 14.73 2.77
CA CYS A 504 -53.68 14.82 3.99
C CYS A 504 -53.59 16.28 4.47
N THR A 505 -54.66 17.04 4.21
CA THR A 505 -54.69 18.50 4.38
C THR A 505 -54.45 18.91 5.82
N GLY A 506 -53.28 19.51 6.07
CA GLY A 506 -52.85 19.98 7.39
C GLY A 506 -51.83 19.09 8.10
N ASP A 507 -51.57 17.88 7.60
CA ASP A 507 -50.57 16.97 8.17
C ASP A 507 -49.15 17.36 7.72
N TYR A 508 -48.16 17.25 8.61
CA TYR A 508 -46.74 17.42 8.26
C TYR A 508 -46.06 16.11 7.85
N SER A 509 -46.74 14.98 8.08
CA SER A 509 -46.28 13.65 7.70
C SER A 509 -47.45 12.73 7.36
N PHE A 510 -47.32 11.94 6.29
CA PHE A 510 -48.35 11.00 5.84
C PHE A 510 -47.70 9.70 5.36
N THR A 511 -48.21 8.55 5.80
CA THR A 511 -47.72 7.24 5.37
C THR A 511 -48.65 6.62 4.34
N LEU A 512 -48.17 6.50 3.10
CA LEU A 512 -48.87 5.84 2.02
C LEU A 512 -48.51 4.35 2.01
N ASP A 513 -49.49 3.47 2.24
CA ASP A 513 -49.26 2.02 2.21
C ASP A 513 -49.32 1.46 0.78
N LEU A 514 -48.17 1.05 0.23
CA LEU A 514 -48.05 0.40 -1.06
C LEU A 514 -47.97 -1.13 -0.97
N SER A 515 -48.17 -1.75 0.21
CA SER A 515 -47.91 -3.19 0.43
C SER A 515 -48.69 -4.11 -0.53
N ALA A 516 -49.90 -3.70 -0.93
CA ALA A 516 -50.74 -4.43 -1.88
C ALA A 516 -50.43 -4.15 -3.37
N MET A 517 -49.49 -3.25 -3.67
CA MET A 517 -49.15 -2.86 -5.05
C MET A 517 -48.08 -3.78 -5.67
N PRO A 518 -48.17 -4.07 -6.99
CA PRO A 518 -47.13 -4.79 -7.72
C PRO A 518 -45.78 -4.09 -7.68
N ALA A 519 -44.71 -4.88 -7.69
CA ALA A 519 -43.35 -4.40 -7.91
C ALA A 519 -43.26 -3.60 -9.24
N GLY A 520 -42.55 -2.47 -9.22
CA GLY A 520 -42.48 -1.56 -10.37
C GLY A 520 -42.10 -0.13 -9.99
N ILE A 521 -42.06 0.73 -11.02
CA ILE A 521 -41.75 2.16 -10.87
C ILE A 521 -43.04 2.97 -10.98
N TYR A 522 -43.19 3.92 -10.06
CA TYR A 522 -44.33 4.83 -9.92
C TYR A 522 -43.82 6.27 -9.78
N ILE A 523 -44.69 7.24 -10.05
CA ILE A 523 -44.42 8.66 -9.85
C ILE A 523 -45.35 9.16 -8.76
N LEU A 524 -44.79 9.66 -7.66
CA LEU A 524 -45.53 10.29 -6.57
C LEU A 524 -45.44 11.81 -6.73
N ASN A 525 -46.59 12.45 -6.89
CA ASN A 525 -46.74 13.89 -6.71
C ASN A 525 -47.18 14.16 -5.26
N VAL A 526 -46.55 15.13 -4.63
CA VAL A 526 -46.91 15.65 -3.31
C VAL A 526 -47.20 17.13 -3.45
N THR A 527 -48.37 17.57 -2.96
CA THR A 527 -48.80 18.97 -3.01
C THR A 527 -48.94 19.50 -1.59
N ASP A 528 -48.40 20.67 -1.29
CA ASP A 528 -48.57 21.35 0.01
C ASP A 528 -49.83 22.25 0.04
N ILE A 529 -50.17 22.83 1.19
CA ILE A 529 -51.29 23.77 1.32
C ILE A 529 -51.11 25.09 0.54
N ASN A 530 -49.91 25.38 0.03
CA ASN A 530 -49.61 26.54 -0.81
C ASN A 530 -49.75 26.23 -2.31
N ALA A 531 -50.07 24.97 -2.67
CA ALA A 531 -50.09 24.41 -4.01
C ALA A 531 -48.69 24.30 -4.69
N ASN A 532 -47.63 24.24 -3.89
CA ASN A 532 -46.30 23.83 -4.36
C ASN A 532 -46.32 22.33 -4.69
N LEU A 533 -45.76 21.95 -5.84
CA LEU A 533 -45.65 20.54 -6.27
C LEU A 533 -44.22 20.03 -6.12
N SER A 534 -44.08 18.87 -5.48
CA SER A 534 -42.86 18.06 -5.43
C SER A 534 -43.12 16.68 -6.04
N THR A 535 -42.31 16.27 -7.02
CA THR A 535 -42.46 14.98 -7.73
C THR A 535 -41.30 14.02 -7.45
N PHE A 536 -41.60 12.79 -7.07
CA PHE A 536 -40.66 11.72 -6.70
C PHE A 536 -40.85 10.46 -7.56
N LYS A 537 -39.74 9.80 -7.95
CA LYS A 537 -39.74 8.46 -8.57
C LYS A 537 -39.76 7.40 -7.47
N ILE A 538 -40.87 6.70 -7.28
CA ILE A 538 -41.00 5.63 -6.28
C ILE A 538 -40.73 4.26 -6.91
N ILE A 539 -39.92 3.44 -6.26
CA ILE A 539 -39.61 2.06 -6.65
C ILE A 539 -40.26 1.13 -5.62
N LYS A 540 -41.26 0.35 -6.05
CA LYS A 540 -41.84 -0.74 -5.26
C LYS A 540 -41.06 -2.03 -5.55
N LYS A 541 -40.44 -2.59 -4.51
CA LYS A 541 -39.93 -3.98 -4.50
C LYS A 541 -41.08 -4.97 -4.27
#